data_AF-A0A164CWV1-F1
#
_entry.id   AF-A0A164CWV1-F1
#
_cell.length_a   1.000
_cell.length_b   1.000
_cell.length_c   1.000
_cell.angle_alpha   90.00
_cell.angle_beta   90.00
_cell.angle_gamma   90.00
#
_symmetry.space_group_name_H-M   'P 1'
#
loop_
_entity.id
_entity.type
_entity.pdbx_description
1 polymer ?
#
loop_
_entity_poly.entity_id
_entity_poly.type
_entity_poly.pdbx_seq_one_letter_code
_entity_poly.pdbx_strand_id
1 'polypeptide(L)'
;MRLKCVGCSSLAVFGAVSLALVALGPAVASPQLQTPLFASATVHSLNAETSIHLDLKQRRISVIRAGQSIGSWPVAIGDPKTPTPTGVFRVETKLVNPQYESTKSGRVHPVTGPASPLGHRWIGFLQQGPNQFGIHGTPWPHWVKIRAAVSNGCVRMLNAHVQKLYELVDVGTPVMITR
;
A
#
# COMPACT_ATOMS: atom_id res chain seq x y z
N MET A 1 -13.02 -3.45 -24.38
CA MET A 1 -14.42 -3.45 -24.82
C MET A 1 -15.02 -2.10 -24.44
N ARG A 2 -15.34 -1.25 -25.42
CA ARG A 2 -16.11 0.00 -25.24
C ARG A 2 -17.57 -0.32 -25.60
N LEU A 3 -18.54 0.14 -24.82
CA LEU A 3 -19.95 0.41 -25.22
C LEU A 3 -20.52 1.35 -24.13
N LYS A 4 -20.75 2.64 -24.39
CA LYS A 4 -21.83 3.35 -25.13
C LYS A 4 -23.05 3.69 -24.27
N CYS A 5 -23.23 5.00 -24.06
CA CYS A 5 -24.47 5.68 -23.69
C CYS A 5 -25.58 5.44 -24.71
N VAL A 6 -26.85 5.45 -24.26
CA VAL A 6 -28.04 5.48 -25.12
C VAL A 6 -29.15 6.32 -24.47
N GLY A 7 -29.79 7.17 -25.29
CA GLY A 7 -31.07 7.87 -25.08
C GLY A 7 -30.92 9.40 -25.21
N CYS A 8 -31.25 10.11 -26.31
CA CYS A 8 -32.38 10.05 -27.28
C CYS A 8 -33.73 10.13 -26.55
N SER A 9 -34.68 11.06 -26.78
CA SER A 9 -35.22 11.67 -28.01
C SER A 9 -36.08 12.89 -27.59
N SER A 10 -36.05 14.08 -28.21
CA SER A 10 -36.76 14.57 -29.43
C SER A 10 -38.06 15.36 -29.18
N LEU A 11 -38.15 16.56 -29.83
CA LEU A 11 -39.32 17.28 -30.41
C LEU A 11 -40.36 17.88 -29.42
N ALA A 12 -41.09 18.99 -29.64
CA ALA A 12 -41.24 20.03 -30.67
C ALA A 12 -42.22 21.11 -30.09
N VAL A 13 -41.95 22.43 -30.20
CA VAL A 13 -42.56 23.47 -31.10
C VAL A 13 -43.76 24.26 -30.53
N PHE A 14 -43.87 25.52 -31.00
CA PHE A 14 -44.87 26.59 -30.87
C PHE A 14 -44.75 27.45 -29.61
N GLY A 15 -44.59 28.78 -29.62
CA GLY A 15 -44.80 29.82 -30.64
C GLY A 15 -45.78 30.85 -30.09
N ALA A 16 -45.34 32.09 -29.81
CA ALA A 16 -46.17 33.30 -29.81
C ALA A 16 -45.32 34.55 -29.52
N VAL A 17 -45.62 35.60 -30.27
CA VAL A 17 -45.05 36.95 -30.27
C VAL A 17 -45.87 37.83 -29.32
N SER A 18 -45.26 38.74 -28.55
CA SER A 18 -45.77 40.12 -28.36
C SER A 18 -44.82 41.04 -27.62
N LEU A 19 -44.82 42.29 -28.10
CA LEU A 19 -44.18 43.50 -27.59
C LEU A 19 -44.43 43.73 -26.10
N ALA A 20 -43.44 44.27 -25.38
CA ALA A 20 -43.45 45.70 -25.02
C ALA A 20 -42.49 46.08 -23.86
N LEU A 21 -42.08 47.35 -23.93
CA LEU A 21 -41.58 48.25 -22.89
C LEU A 21 -40.15 48.08 -22.35
N VAL A 22 -39.35 49.06 -22.74
CA VAL A 22 -38.10 49.51 -22.11
C VAL A 22 -38.39 49.97 -20.68
N ALA A 23 -37.69 49.39 -19.71
CA ALA A 23 -37.52 49.94 -18.37
C ALA A 23 -36.02 50.10 -18.09
N LEU A 24 -35.59 51.35 -17.96
CA LEU A 24 -34.28 51.73 -17.43
C LEU A 24 -34.25 51.39 -15.94
N GLY A 25 -33.67 50.24 -15.60
CA GLY A 25 -33.33 49.85 -14.23
C GLY A 25 -31.83 50.04 -13.98
N PRO A 26 -31.41 50.37 -12.75
CA PRO A 26 -30.01 50.56 -12.41
C PRO A 26 -29.26 49.24 -12.58
N ALA A 27 -27.99 49.32 -12.97
CA ALA A 27 -27.08 48.19 -13.02
C ALA A 27 -26.99 47.51 -11.65
N VAL A 28 -27.73 46.41 -11.47
CA VAL A 28 -27.56 45.53 -10.32
C VAL A 28 -26.75 44.34 -10.81
N ALA A 29 -25.56 44.23 -10.23
CA ALA A 29 -24.49 43.30 -10.59
C ALA A 29 -24.99 41.88 -10.87
N SER A 30 -24.49 41.30 -11.96
CA SER A 30 -24.59 39.88 -12.26
C SER A 30 -24.23 39.07 -11.01
N PRO A 31 -24.97 38.01 -10.66
CA PRO A 31 -24.48 37.06 -9.68
C PRO A 31 -23.27 36.39 -10.31
N GLN A 32 -22.07 36.85 -9.94
CA GLN A 32 -20.88 36.03 -10.07
C GLN A 32 -21.25 34.75 -9.30
N LEU A 33 -21.50 33.66 -10.03
CA LEU A 33 -21.40 32.32 -9.49
C LEU A 33 -19.96 32.22 -9.00
N GLN A 34 -19.73 32.66 -7.76
CA GLN A 34 -18.59 32.27 -6.98
C GLN A 34 -18.73 30.76 -6.89
N THR A 35 -18.06 30.06 -7.79
CA THR A 35 -17.73 28.65 -7.59
C THR A 35 -17.22 28.56 -6.16
N PRO A 36 -17.87 27.78 -5.28
CA PRO A 36 -17.37 27.62 -3.94
C PRO A 36 -15.96 27.04 -4.08
N LEU A 37 -14.97 27.84 -3.70
CA LEU A 37 -13.56 27.48 -3.70
C LEU A 37 -13.26 26.59 -2.49
N PHE A 38 -14.18 25.70 -2.14
CA PHE A 38 -14.15 24.93 -0.90
C PHE A 38 -14.95 23.63 -1.07
N ALA A 39 -14.48 22.71 -1.92
CA ALA A 39 -15.01 21.35 -1.93
C ALA A 39 -14.04 20.30 -2.50
N SER A 40 -12.71 20.51 -2.42
CA SER A 40 -11.76 19.48 -2.89
C SER A 40 -10.47 19.40 -2.07
N ALA A 41 -10.54 19.70 -0.77
CA ALA A 41 -9.40 19.55 0.13
C ALA A 41 -9.68 18.64 1.35
N THR A 42 -10.90 18.14 1.53
CA THR A 42 -11.29 17.46 2.78
C THR A 42 -11.50 15.95 2.68
N VAL A 43 -11.54 15.35 1.47
CA VAL A 43 -11.70 13.89 1.34
C VAL A 43 -10.37 13.14 1.23
N HIS A 44 -9.26 13.84 0.96
CA HIS A 44 -7.91 13.27 0.88
C HIS A 44 -7.16 13.27 2.23
N SER A 45 -7.86 13.48 3.35
CA SER A 45 -7.25 13.53 4.69
C SER A 45 -7.75 12.41 5.63
N LEU A 46 -8.50 11.42 5.13
CA LEU A 46 -9.02 10.31 5.96
C LEU A 46 -8.18 9.04 5.94
N ASN A 47 -7.16 8.96 5.09
CA ASN A 47 -6.11 7.95 5.19
C ASN A 47 -4.80 8.68 5.42
N ALA A 48 -4.41 8.83 6.69
CA ALA A 48 -3.02 9.14 7.00
C ALA A 48 -2.13 8.21 6.18
N GLU A 49 -1.34 8.78 5.24
CA GLU A 49 -0.50 7.99 4.34
C GLU A 49 0.35 7.03 5.19
N THR A 50 -0.01 5.75 5.11
CA THR A 50 0.67 4.68 5.84
C THR A 50 1.61 4.01 4.86
N SER A 51 2.88 3.90 5.19
CA SER A 51 3.89 3.20 4.40
C SER A 51 4.81 2.38 5.29
N ILE A 52 5.41 1.34 4.73
CA ILE A 52 6.51 0.59 5.35
C ILE A 52 7.81 1.22 4.86
N HIS A 53 8.72 1.51 5.78
CA HIS A 53 10.08 1.93 5.43
C HIS A 53 11.09 0.92 5.99
N LEU A 54 11.88 0.33 5.10
CA LEU A 54 12.96 -0.59 5.41
C LEU A 54 14.30 0.02 5.02
N ASP A 55 15.14 0.27 6.01
CA ASP A 55 16.52 0.71 5.83
C ASP A 55 17.46 -0.51 5.92
N LEU A 56 18.14 -0.82 4.81
CA LEU A 56 19.05 -1.96 4.71
C LEU A 56 20.43 -1.71 5.34
N LYS A 57 20.88 -0.44 5.47
CA LYS A 57 22.13 -0.11 6.19
C LYS A 57 21.92 -0.27 7.69
N GLN A 58 20.85 0.30 8.22
CA GLN A 58 20.49 0.21 9.64
C GLN A 58 19.87 -1.13 10.01
N ARG A 59 19.38 -1.88 9.02
CA ARG A 59 18.66 -3.15 9.16
C ARG A 59 17.48 -3.00 10.11
N ARG A 60 16.68 -1.98 9.83
CA ARG A 60 15.47 -1.65 10.59
C ARG A 60 14.29 -1.44 9.68
N ILE A 61 13.13 -1.84 10.16
CA ILE A 61 11.84 -1.64 9.51
C ILE A 61 10.90 -0.89 10.44
N SER A 62 10.20 0.10 9.90
CA SER A 62 9.22 0.92 10.61
C SER A 62 7.97 1.11 9.75
N VAL A 63 6.86 1.48 10.37
CA VAL A 63 5.69 1.99 9.67
C VAL A 63 5.69 3.50 9.79
N ILE A 64 5.61 4.23 8.68
CA ILE A 64 5.39 5.67 8.68
C ILE A 64 3.89 5.89 8.55
N ARG A 65 3.28 6.64 9.48
CA ARG A 65 1.86 7.00 9.44
C ARG A 65 1.72 8.47 9.80
N ALA A 66 1.13 9.26 8.90
CA ALA A 66 1.04 10.72 9.06
C ALA A 66 2.40 11.37 9.40
N GLY A 67 3.48 10.91 8.75
CA GLY A 67 4.85 11.38 8.98
C GLY A 67 5.51 10.89 10.28
N GLN A 68 4.79 10.19 11.16
CA GLN A 68 5.36 9.62 12.38
C GLN A 68 5.85 8.19 12.14
N SER A 69 7.06 7.89 12.62
CA SER A 69 7.60 6.53 12.63
C SER A 69 7.02 5.75 13.80
N ILE A 70 6.17 4.77 13.49
CA ILE A 70 5.60 3.83 14.44
C ILE A 70 6.49 2.57 14.48
N GLY A 71 6.97 2.29 15.68
CA GLY A 71 7.94 1.23 15.90
C GLY A 71 9.29 1.56 15.28
N SER A 72 10.14 0.55 15.31
CA SER A 72 11.38 0.43 14.57
C SER A 72 11.94 -0.90 15.01
N TRP A 73 11.89 -1.92 14.17
CA TRP A 73 12.24 -3.28 14.56
C TRP A 73 13.51 -3.73 13.84
N PRO A 74 14.42 -4.44 14.53
CA PRO A 74 15.55 -5.04 13.85
C PRO A 74 15.06 -6.12 12.88
N VAL A 75 15.76 -6.27 11.75
CA VAL A 75 15.50 -7.30 10.74
C VAL A 75 16.76 -8.06 10.39
N ALA A 76 16.60 -9.29 9.92
CA ALA A 76 17.62 -9.96 9.12
C ALA A 76 17.22 -9.90 7.64
N ILE A 77 18.20 -9.71 6.77
CA ILE A 77 17.99 -9.39 5.35
C ILE A 77 18.66 -10.43 4.44
N GLY A 78 18.53 -10.23 3.13
CA GLY A 78 19.19 -11.04 2.10
C GLY A 78 20.70 -11.07 2.26
N ASP A 79 21.30 -12.23 2.00
CA ASP A 79 22.74 -12.36 1.80
C ASP A 79 23.19 -11.45 0.64
N PRO A 80 24.42 -10.90 0.64
CA PRO A 80 24.91 -10.10 -0.47
C PRO A 80 24.82 -10.76 -1.86
N LYS A 81 24.85 -12.10 -1.93
CA LYS A 81 24.68 -12.88 -3.18
C LYS A 81 23.21 -13.02 -3.59
N THR A 82 22.28 -12.89 -2.66
CA THR A 82 20.83 -12.93 -2.87
C THR A 82 20.16 -11.76 -2.13
N PRO A 83 20.46 -10.52 -2.55
CA PRO A 83 20.15 -9.34 -1.76
C PRO A 83 18.64 -9.09 -1.68
N THR A 84 18.21 -8.45 -0.59
CA THR A 84 16.88 -7.85 -0.53
C THR A 84 16.78 -6.73 -1.57
N PRO A 85 15.75 -6.73 -2.45
CA PRO A 85 15.64 -5.75 -3.52
C PRO A 85 15.36 -4.36 -2.95
N THR A 86 16.00 -3.33 -3.52
CA THR A 86 15.76 -1.93 -3.19
C THR A 86 14.75 -1.31 -4.15
N GLY A 87 14.00 -0.31 -3.69
CA GLY A 87 13.03 0.40 -4.51
C GLY A 87 11.74 0.70 -3.76
N VAL A 88 10.71 1.07 -4.53
CA VAL A 88 9.36 1.30 -4.03
C VAL A 88 8.46 0.18 -4.55
N PHE A 89 7.87 -0.54 -3.62
CA PHE A 89 6.95 -1.64 -3.87
C PHE A 89 5.62 -1.37 -3.16
N ARG A 90 4.73 -2.36 -3.18
CA ARG A 90 3.48 -2.35 -2.40
C ARG A 90 3.28 -3.70 -1.76
N VAL A 91 2.58 -3.74 -0.64
CA VAL A 91 2.09 -5.00 -0.09
C VAL A 91 1.12 -5.64 -1.08
N GLU A 92 1.50 -6.78 -1.64
CA GLU A 92 0.69 -7.53 -2.60
C GLU A 92 -0.20 -8.54 -1.87
N THR A 93 0.33 -9.20 -0.84
CA THR A 93 -0.38 -10.27 -0.13
C THR A 93 -0.07 -10.24 1.36
N LYS A 94 -1.04 -10.71 2.16
CA LYS A 94 -0.94 -10.88 3.61
C LYS A 94 -1.49 -12.24 4.00
N LEU A 95 -0.69 -13.08 4.65
CA LEU A 95 -1.12 -14.42 5.08
C LEU A 95 -0.85 -14.64 6.57
N VAL A 96 -1.80 -15.31 7.24
CA VAL A 96 -1.65 -15.83 8.60
C VAL A 96 -1.21 -17.28 8.53
N ASN A 97 -0.20 -17.66 9.31
CA ASN A 97 0.40 -19.00 9.33
C ASN A 97 0.71 -19.53 7.91
N PRO A 98 1.51 -18.79 7.12
CA PRO A 98 1.83 -19.16 5.74
C PRO A 98 2.47 -20.55 5.66
N GLN A 99 2.14 -21.27 4.59
CA GLN A 99 2.77 -22.53 4.25
C GLN A 99 4.11 -22.25 3.56
N TYR A 100 5.21 -22.79 4.09
CA TYR A 100 6.51 -22.68 3.45
C TYR A 100 6.71 -23.80 2.43
N GLU A 101 7.16 -23.43 1.24
CA GLU A 101 7.64 -24.32 0.20
C GLU A 101 9.06 -23.93 -0.21
N SER A 102 9.95 -24.92 -0.30
CA SER A 102 11.34 -24.69 -0.69
C SER A 102 11.45 -24.40 -2.19
N THR A 103 11.91 -23.20 -2.56
CA THR A 103 12.19 -22.85 -3.96
C THR A 103 13.27 -23.71 -4.63
N LYS A 104 14.11 -24.41 -3.83
CA LYS A 104 15.15 -25.31 -4.35
C LYS A 104 14.64 -26.72 -4.65
N SER A 105 13.71 -27.22 -3.83
CA SER A 105 13.30 -28.63 -3.87
C SER A 105 11.82 -28.85 -4.18
N GLY A 106 11.00 -27.79 -4.20
CA GLY A 106 9.54 -27.88 -4.28
C GLY A 106 8.89 -28.53 -3.05
N ARG A 107 9.67 -28.83 -2.00
CA ARG A 107 9.14 -29.52 -0.82
C ARG A 107 8.39 -28.55 0.07
N VAL A 108 7.15 -28.92 0.38
CA VAL A 108 6.30 -28.26 1.37
C VAL A 108 6.76 -28.67 2.78
N HIS A 109 7.00 -27.69 3.64
CA HIS A 109 7.41 -27.92 5.02
C HIS A 109 6.20 -28.27 5.89
N PRO A 110 6.21 -29.35 6.69
CA PRO A 110 5.00 -29.84 7.35
C PRO A 110 4.45 -28.90 8.44
N VAL A 111 5.25 -27.95 8.93
CA VAL A 111 4.89 -27.04 10.01
C VAL A 111 4.56 -25.64 9.49
N THR A 112 3.43 -25.10 9.96
CA THR A 112 3.02 -23.69 9.83
C THR A 112 3.08 -22.97 11.18
N GLY A 113 2.96 -21.64 11.16
CA GLY A 113 2.93 -20.83 12.39
C GLY A 113 4.32 -20.47 12.93
N PRO A 114 4.46 -20.10 14.22
CA PRO A 114 5.67 -19.48 14.76
C PRO A 114 6.96 -20.31 14.60
N ALA A 115 6.83 -21.64 14.54
CA ALA A 115 7.92 -22.59 14.35
C ALA A 115 8.26 -22.87 12.88
N SER A 116 7.44 -22.41 11.93
CA SER A 116 7.66 -22.55 10.49
C SER A 116 8.78 -21.64 10.00
N PRO A 117 9.51 -21.96 8.91
CA PRO A 117 10.52 -21.07 8.34
C PRO A 117 10.03 -19.65 7.98
N LEU A 118 8.72 -19.49 7.71
CA LEU A 118 8.10 -18.19 7.45
C LEU A 118 7.48 -17.53 8.69
N GLY A 119 7.51 -18.20 9.84
CA GLY A 119 6.80 -17.79 11.05
C GLY A 119 5.28 -17.73 10.85
N HIS A 120 4.60 -16.92 11.68
CA HIS A 120 3.14 -16.89 11.72
C HIS A 120 2.47 -15.79 10.87
N ARG A 121 3.25 -14.94 10.19
CA ARG A 121 2.76 -13.83 9.37
C ARG A 121 3.67 -13.66 8.17
N TRP A 122 3.05 -13.41 7.03
CA TRP A 122 3.70 -13.10 5.76
C TRP A 122 3.09 -11.84 5.17
N ILE A 123 3.95 -10.97 4.65
CA ILE A 123 3.62 -9.77 3.92
C ILE A 123 4.44 -9.81 2.62
N GLY A 124 3.83 -10.27 1.53
CA GLY A 124 4.47 -10.31 0.21
C GLY A 124 4.47 -8.93 -0.43
N PHE A 125 5.57 -8.53 -1.06
CA PHE A 125 5.68 -7.21 -1.70
C PHE A 125 6.28 -7.22 -3.10
N LEU A 126 6.80 -8.37 -3.55
CA LEU A 126 7.34 -8.52 -4.90
C LEU A 126 7.32 -9.99 -5.31
N GLN A 127 6.84 -10.25 -6.52
CA GLN A 127 7.00 -11.53 -7.20
C GLN A 127 7.83 -11.38 -8.48
N GLN A 128 8.85 -12.23 -8.64
CA GLN A 128 9.69 -12.29 -9.84
C GLN A 128 9.75 -13.73 -10.36
N GLY A 129 8.91 -14.03 -11.35
CA GLY A 129 8.71 -15.39 -11.84
C GLY A 129 8.27 -16.32 -10.70
N PRO A 130 8.98 -17.45 -10.44
CA PRO A 130 8.65 -18.36 -9.35
C PRO A 130 9.06 -17.83 -7.96
N ASN A 131 9.88 -16.78 -7.89
CA ASN A 131 10.41 -16.28 -6.63
C ASN A 131 9.47 -15.23 -6.03
N GLN A 132 9.22 -15.33 -4.72
CA GLN A 132 8.46 -14.37 -3.95
C GLN A 132 9.35 -13.74 -2.88
N PHE A 133 9.22 -12.43 -2.72
CA PHE A 133 9.88 -11.66 -1.69
C PHE A 133 8.84 -11.13 -0.71
N GLY A 134 9.13 -11.30 0.56
CA GLY A 134 8.22 -10.89 1.62
C GLY A 134 8.93 -10.54 2.90
N ILE A 135 8.18 -9.86 3.76
CA ILE A 135 8.50 -9.62 5.16
C ILE A 135 7.76 -10.68 5.96
N HIS A 136 8.48 -11.41 6.79
CA HIS A 136 7.89 -12.56 7.48
C HIS A 136 8.52 -12.83 8.85
N GLY A 137 7.85 -13.65 9.66
CA GLY A 137 8.34 -14.09 10.96
C GLY A 137 9.50 -15.07 10.84
N THR A 138 10.09 -15.47 11.96
CA THR A 138 11.17 -16.48 11.93
C THR A 138 11.21 -17.28 13.23
N PRO A 139 11.48 -18.59 13.16
CA PRO A 139 11.77 -19.41 14.32
C PRO A 139 13.22 -19.24 14.79
N TRP A 140 14.06 -18.51 14.04
CA TRP A 140 15.46 -18.25 14.37
C TRP A 140 15.67 -16.80 14.83
N PRO A 141 15.32 -16.45 16.09
CA PRO A 141 15.37 -15.07 16.56
C PRO A 141 16.79 -14.50 16.61
N HIS A 142 17.81 -15.36 16.75
CA HIS A 142 19.20 -14.92 16.82
C HIS A 142 19.64 -14.18 15.56
N TRP A 143 19.22 -14.61 14.37
CA TRP A 143 19.52 -13.91 13.10
C TRP A 143 19.00 -12.48 13.11
N VAL A 144 17.81 -12.26 13.64
CA VAL A 144 17.21 -10.92 13.74
C VAL A 144 17.93 -10.08 14.80
N LYS A 145 18.27 -10.66 15.95
CA LYS A 145 18.97 -9.98 17.04
C LYS A 145 20.34 -9.45 16.63
N ILE A 146 21.12 -10.26 15.90
CA ILE A 146 22.42 -9.84 15.38
C ILE A 146 22.31 -9.10 14.04
N ARG A 147 21.08 -8.89 13.53
CA ARG A 147 20.77 -8.24 12.25
C ARG A 147 21.50 -8.88 11.09
N ALA A 148 21.47 -10.20 10.96
CA ALA A 148 22.24 -10.95 9.98
C ALA A 148 21.80 -10.70 8.52
N ALA A 149 22.70 -10.97 7.56
CA ALA A 149 22.40 -10.99 6.12
C ALA A 149 22.55 -12.45 5.63
N VAL A 150 21.45 -13.21 5.63
CA VAL A 150 21.46 -14.69 5.55
C VAL A 150 20.24 -15.27 4.83
N SER A 151 19.31 -14.44 4.36
CA SER A 151 18.13 -14.92 3.63
C SER A 151 18.37 -14.90 2.12
N ASN A 152 17.44 -15.47 1.36
CA ASN A 152 17.41 -15.35 -0.10
C ASN A 152 16.60 -14.11 -0.54
N GLY A 153 16.89 -12.96 0.05
CA GLY A 153 16.25 -11.68 -0.26
C GLY A 153 15.04 -11.32 0.59
N CYS A 154 14.37 -12.30 1.22
CA CYS A 154 13.26 -12.05 2.15
C CYS A 154 13.71 -11.33 3.43
N VAL A 155 12.80 -10.60 4.08
CA VAL A 155 13.08 -9.86 5.30
C VAL A 155 12.53 -10.64 6.50
N ARG A 156 13.41 -11.08 7.39
CA ARG A 156 13.04 -11.85 8.58
C ARG A 156 12.91 -10.93 9.79
N MET A 157 11.79 -11.07 10.49
CA MET A 157 11.46 -10.36 11.72
C MET A 157 11.19 -11.35 12.85
N LEU A 158 11.39 -10.91 14.11
CA LEU A 158 10.87 -11.67 15.24
C LEU A 158 9.35 -11.83 15.08
N ASN A 159 8.81 -13.01 15.42
CA ASN A 159 7.37 -13.30 15.29
C ASN A 159 6.51 -12.19 15.94
N ALA A 160 6.81 -11.79 17.18
CA ALA A 160 6.10 -10.71 17.85
C ALA A 160 6.16 -9.35 17.11
N HIS A 161 7.25 -9.06 16.40
CA HIS A 161 7.39 -7.81 15.64
C HIS A 161 6.64 -7.86 14.32
N VAL A 162 6.72 -8.97 13.58
CA VAL A 162 5.98 -9.09 12.30
C VAL A 162 4.47 -9.08 12.55
N GLN A 163 4.00 -9.60 13.68
CA GLN A 163 2.58 -9.51 14.04
C GLN A 163 2.12 -8.05 14.16
N LYS A 164 2.87 -7.22 14.88
CA LYS A 164 2.58 -5.77 14.99
C LYS A 164 2.62 -5.08 13.63
N LEU A 165 3.66 -5.36 12.83
CA LEU A 165 3.75 -4.81 11.47
C LEU A 165 2.53 -5.20 10.63
N TYR A 166 2.13 -6.48 10.68
CA TYR A 166 1.01 -7.03 9.93
C TYR A 166 -0.33 -6.38 10.31
N GLU A 167 -0.51 -6.00 11.57
CA GLU A 167 -1.71 -5.31 12.07
C GLU A 167 -1.74 -3.82 11.69
N LEU A 168 -0.59 -3.22 11.38
CA LEU A 168 -0.47 -1.79 11.08
C LEU A 168 -0.57 -1.44 9.59
N VAL A 169 -0.58 -2.44 8.70
CA VAL A 169 -0.47 -2.23 7.26
C VAL A 169 -1.50 -3.08 6.52
N ASP A 170 -1.91 -2.63 5.35
CA ASP A 170 -2.90 -3.32 4.52
C ASP A 170 -2.32 -3.69 3.16
N VAL A 171 -3.04 -4.54 2.42
CA VAL A 171 -2.72 -4.77 1.01
C VAL A 171 -2.81 -3.42 0.27
N GLY A 172 -1.79 -3.13 -0.54
CA GLY A 172 -1.62 -1.84 -1.22
C GLY A 172 -0.76 -0.83 -0.47
N THR A 173 -0.46 -1.03 0.82
CA THR A 173 0.46 -0.17 1.58
C THR A 173 1.82 -0.10 0.86
N PRO A 174 2.36 1.10 0.58
CA PRO A 174 3.68 1.24 -0.03
C PRO A 174 4.79 0.62 0.85
N VAL A 175 5.76 -0.03 0.21
CA VAL A 175 6.96 -0.58 0.86
C VAL A 175 8.17 0.09 0.24
N MET A 176 8.80 0.98 0.98
CA MET A 176 10.02 1.68 0.57
C MET A 176 11.23 0.98 1.15
N ILE A 177 12.13 0.49 0.28
CA ILE A 177 13.35 -0.22 0.68
C ILE A 177 14.57 0.58 0.21
N THR A 178 15.31 1.12 1.17
CA THR A 178 16.46 2.01 0.94
C THR A 178 17.77 1.41 1.44
N ARG A 179 18.88 1.89 0.88
CA ARG A 179 20.24 1.62 1.37
C ARG A 179 20.82 2.81 2.10
#